data_AF-A0A536HUD8-F1
#
_entry.id   AF-A0A536HUD8-F1
#
_cell.length_a   1.000
_cell.length_b   1.000
_cell.length_c   1.000
_cell.angle_alpha   90.00
_cell.angle_beta   90.00
_cell.angle_gamma   90.00
#
_symmetry.space_group_name_H-M   'P 1'
#
loop_
_entity.id
_entity.type
_entity.pdbx_description
1 polymer ?
#
loop_
_entity_poly.entity_id
_entity_poly.type
_entity_poly.pdbx_seq_one_letter_code
_entity_poly.pdbx_strand_id
1 'polypeptide(L)'
;MSMKMNMTIGGTSVDIEEVLTGGKLYIKNPLTNNWISSANLSQLSGQAGQVDALTATRLPGTQKSVTNLGDTKLNGVDVYHYLIIPDKAKLAQQMGGSAALSSPQAQALLRDLLDRGNFELETWIGKSDYLPRRISIKESFTMDLAKAMAVLGSGTSAGSKLPAGDVHFTADIVLTFHDFNAPVSIKAPTVN
;
A
#
# COMPACT_ATOMS: atom_id res chain seq x y z
N MET A 1 15.68 -4.56 -5.09
CA MET A 1 14.31 -5.07 -4.89
C MET A 1 13.83 -5.70 -6.19
N SER A 2 13.01 -6.74 -6.11
CA SER A 2 12.27 -7.30 -7.27
C SER A 2 10.83 -7.50 -6.84
N MET A 3 9.88 -7.13 -7.68
CA MET A 3 8.45 -7.24 -7.41
C MET A 3 7.73 -7.77 -8.65
N LYS A 4 6.77 -8.67 -8.44
CA LYS A 4 5.78 -9.04 -9.44
C LYS A 4 4.40 -8.81 -8.85
N MET A 5 3.56 -8.09 -9.56
CA MET A 5 2.20 -7.75 -9.17
C MET A 5 1.26 -8.22 -10.27
N ASN A 6 0.21 -8.94 -9.91
CA ASN A 6 -0.91 -9.21 -10.79
C ASN A 6 -2.05 -8.28 -10.39
N MET A 7 -2.57 -7.50 -11.32
CA MET A 7 -3.68 -6.58 -11.11
C MET A 7 -4.82 -6.94 -12.04
N THR A 8 -6.06 -6.94 -11.57
CA THR A 8 -7.23 -7.05 -12.45
C THR A 8 -8.02 -5.76 -12.42
N ILE A 9 -8.09 -5.07 -13.56
CA ILE A 9 -8.76 -3.76 -13.70
C ILE A 9 -9.86 -3.93 -14.76
N GLY A 10 -11.11 -3.69 -14.38
CA GLY A 10 -12.25 -3.80 -15.31
C GLY A 10 -12.38 -5.18 -15.96
N GLY A 11 -12.01 -6.25 -15.25
CA GLY A 11 -12.03 -7.62 -15.77
C GLY A 11 -10.81 -8.03 -16.61
N THR A 12 -9.83 -7.14 -16.80
CA THR A 12 -8.58 -7.43 -17.51
C THR A 12 -7.44 -7.60 -16.52
N SER A 13 -6.75 -8.75 -16.55
CA SER A 13 -5.56 -8.98 -15.73
C SER A 13 -4.29 -8.46 -16.40
N VAL A 14 -3.46 -7.75 -15.65
CA VAL A 14 -2.17 -7.18 -16.06
C VAL A 14 -1.11 -7.63 -15.07
N ASP A 15 -0.03 -8.22 -15.59
CA ASP A 15 1.17 -8.53 -14.81
C ASP A 15 2.15 -7.35 -14.91
N ILE A 16 2.50 -6.77 -13.76
CA ILE A 16 3.54 -5.75 -13.63
C ILE A 16 4.75 -6.40 -12.97
N GLU A 17 5.91 -6.31 -13.62
CA GLU A 17 7.19 -6.76 -13.06
C GLU A 17 8.14 -5.57 -12.93
N GLU A 18 8.74 -5.42 -11.75
CA GLU A 18 9.65 -4.34 -11.42
C GLU A 18 10.95 -4.86 -10.80
N VAL A 19 12.08 -4.25 -11.19
CA VAL A 19 13.39 -4.50 -10.60
C VAL A 19 14.04 -3.17 -10.25
N LEU A 20 14.45 -3.00 -9.00
CA LEU A 20 15.28 -1.87 -8.56
C LEU A 20 16.67 -2.39 -8.19
N THR A 21 17.67 -2.02 -8.99
CA THR A 21 19.07 -2.41 -8.77
C THR A 21 20.03 -1.38 -9.39
N GLY A 22 21.20 -1.19 -8.75
CA GLY A 22 22.18 -0.20 -9.20
C GLY A 22 21.63 1.23 -9.30
N GLY A 23 20.65 1.58 -8.45
CA GLY A 23 19.99 2.89 -8.46
C GLY A 23 19.00 3.13 -9.61
N LYS A 24 18.71 2.11 -10.43
CA LYS A 24 17.77 2.21 -11.57
C LYS A 24 16.56 1.31 -11.35
N LEU A 25 15.37 1.86 -11.60
CA LEU A 25 14.14 1.08 -11.66
C LEU A 25 13.94 0.60 -13.10
N TYR A 26 13.63 -0.68 -13.24
CA TYR A 26 13.30 -1.34 -14.49
C TYR A 26 11.87 -1.85 -14.37
N ILE A 27 11.04 -1.59 -15.39
CA ILE A 27 9.66 -2.05 -15.44
C ILE A 27 9.49 -2.88 -16.72
N LYS A 28 8.83 -4.01 -16.61
CA LYS A 28 8.49 -4.83 -17.78
C LYS A 28 7.20 -4.30 -18.39
N ASN A 29 7.24 -3.93 -19.66
CA ASN A 29 6.06 -3.51 -20.39
C ASN A 29 5.12 -4.71 -20.57
N PRO A 30 3.89 -4.68 -20.03
CA PRO A 30 2.97 -5.82 -20.09
C PRO A 30 2.47 -6.13 -21.51
N LEU A 31 2.56 -5.17 -22.45
CA LEU A 31 2.12 -5.34 -23.84
C LEU A 31 3.21 -5.91 -24.74
N THR A 32 4.46 -5.48 -24.53
CA THR A 32 5.60 -5.89 -25.38
C THR A 32 6.51 -6.91 -24.73
N ASN A 33 6.33 -7.17 -23.43
CA ASN A 33 7.18 -8.01 -22.58
C ASN A 33 8.65 -7.54 -22.49
N ASN A 34 8.97 -6.34 -23.00
CA ASN A 34 10.30 -5.73 -22.97
C ASN A 34 10.52 -4.93 -21.68
N TRP A 35 11.75 -4.91 -21.19
CA TRP A 35 12.14 -4.09 -20.05
C TRP A 35 12.46 -2.67 -20.48
N ILE A 36 11.95 -1.70 -19.72
CA ILE A 36 12.26 -0.28 -19.85
C ILE A 36 12.88 0.24 -18.54
N SER A 37 13.76 1.25 -18.62
CA SER A 37 14.46 1.82 -17.44
C SER A 37 13.95 3.20 -17.05
N SER A 38 14.14 3.56 -15.77
CA SER A 38 13.60 4.75 -15.11
C SER A 38 14.02 6.09 -15.70
N ALA A 39 15.05 6.14 -16.56
CA ALA A 39 15.42 7.33 -17.32
C ALA A 39 14.28 7.81 -18.26
N ASN A 40 13.32 6.93 -18.59
CA ASN A 40 12.18 7.23 -19.47
C ASN A 40 10.82 7.22 -18.75
N LEU A 41 10.79 7.14 -17.41
CA LEU A 41 9.58 6.82 -16.64
C LEU A 41 9.17 7.95 -15.68
N SER A 42 9.07 9.18 -16.16
CA SER A 42 8.48 10.29 -15.40
C SER A 42 7.00 10.09 -15.04
N GLN A 43 6.33 9.04 -15.57
CA GLN A 43 4.89 8.81 -15.44
C GLN A 43 4.48 7.62 -14.55
N LEU A 44 5.38 6.69 -14.21
CA LEU A 44 5.01 5.43 -13.51
C LEU A 44 5.53 5.34 -12.06
N SER A 45 6.52 6.17 -11.68
CA SER A 45 7.07 6.20 -10.32
C SER A 45 6.05 6.60 -9.24
N GLY A 46 4.95 7.25 -9.64
CA GLY A 46 3.88 7.65 -8.73
C GLY A 46 3.00 6.50 -8.25
N GLN A 47 3.00 5.33 -8.91
CA GLN A 47 2.11 4.20 -8.58
C GLN A 47 2.80 3.11 -7.74
N ALA A 48 4.09 2.83 -7.98
CA ALA A 48 4.86 1.90 -7.16
C ALA A 48 5.02 2.36 -5.70
N GLY A 49 5.00 3.68 -5.47
CA GLY A 49 4.98 4.28 -4.13
C GLY A 49 3.58 4.40 -3.49
N GLN A 50 2.49 4.08 -4.18
CA GLN A 50 1.13 4.23 -3.63
C GLN A 50 0.70 3.09 -2.72
N VAL A 51 1.32 1.91 -2.84
CA VAL A 51 1.12 0.82 -1.87
C VAL A 51 1.81 1.15 -0.53
N ASP A 52 2.69 2.16 -0.52
CA ASP A 52 3.43 2.65 0.66
C ASP A 52 2.62 3.59 1.56
N ALA A 53 1.45 4.08 1.11
CA ALA A 53 0.64 4.98 1.94
C ALA A 53 -0.06 4.25 3.10
N LEU A 54 -0.24 2.93 2.99
CA LEU A 54 -0.80 2.06 4.03
C LEU A 54 0.21 1.03 4.55
N THR A 55 1.50 1.17 4.22
CA THR A 55 2.48 0.13 4.54
C THR A 55 2.46 -0.18 6.03
N ALA A 56 2.34 -1.47 6.31
CA ALA A 56 2.35 -2.06 7.64
C ALA A 56 3.50 -1.59 8.55
N THR A 57 4.54 -0.95 8.02
CA THR A 57 5.64 -0.33 8.75
C THR A 57 5.26 0.99 9.46
N ARG A 58 4.17 1.65 9.03
CA ARG A 58 3.65 2.92 9.60
C ARG A 58 2.62 2.70 10.70
N LEU A 59 2.21 1.47 10.96
CA LEU A 59 1.18 1.14 11.95
C LEU A 59 1.72 0.94 13.37
N PRO A 60 2.93 0.38 13.59
CA PRO A 60 3.54 0.33 14.91
C PRO A 60 3.62 1.72 15.55
N GLY A 61 3.13 1.85 16.78
CA GLY A 61 3.09 3.10 17.54
C GLY A 61 1.80 3.91 17.40
N THR A 62 0.95 3.56 16.42
CA THR A 62 -0.35 4.22 16.22
C THR A 62 -1.48 3.50 16.92
N GLN A 63 -1.25 2.47 17.73
CA GLN A 63 -2.34 1.67 18.28
C GLN A 63 -3.18 2.46 19.31
N LYS A 64 -4.51 2.45 19.14
CA LYS A 64 -5.48 2.86 20.16
C LYS A 64 -5.81 1.70 21.08
N SER A 65 -5.99 0.50 20.51
CA SER A 65 -6.21 -0.72 21.26
C SER A 65 -5.55 -1.91 20.58
N VAL A 66 -5.14 -2.89 21.40
CA VAL A 66 -4.62 -4.18 20.97
C VAL A 66 -5.37 -5.26 21.74
N THR A 67 -6.00 -6.17 21.02
CA THR A 67 -6.77 -7.28 21.59
C THR A 67 -6.11 -8.59 21.18
N ASN A 68 -5.75 -9.42 22.16
CA ASN A 68 -5.29 -10.77 21.89
C ASN A 68 -6.48 -11.63 21.46
N LEU A 69 -6.43 -12.15 20.24
CA LEU A 69 -7.44 -13.05 19.67
C LEU A 69 -7.12 -14.52 19.92
N GLY A 70 -5.99 -14.80 20.56
CA GLY A 70 -5.55 -16.13 20.96
C GLY A 70 -4.34 -16.60 20.17
N ASP A 71 -3.98 -17.85 20.43
CA ASP A 71 -2.87 -18.51 19.77
C ASP A 71 -3.39 -19.36 18.62
N THR A 72 -2.76 -19.27 17.47
CA THR A 72 -3.16 -20.02 16.27
C THR A 72 -1.94 -20.64 15.58
N LYS A 73 -2.17 -21.38 14.49
CA LYS A 73 -1.11 -21.85 13.59
C LYS A 73 -1.28 -21.22 12.22
N LEU A 74 -0.19 -20.65 11.71
CA LEU A 74 -0.12 -20.12 10.35
C LEU A 74 1.00 -20.81 9.59
N ASN A 75 0.66 -21.53 8.50
CA ASN A 75 1.62 -22.28 7.69
C ASN A 75 2.53 -23.22 8.51
N GLY A 76 1.97 -23.86 9.55
CA GLY A 76 2.69 -24.77 10.44
C GLY A 76 3.49 -24.08 11.56
N VAL A 77 3.55 -22.75 11.59
CA VAL A 77 4.22 -21.98 12.65
C VAL A 77 3.21 -21.59 13.72
N ASP A 78 3.54 -21.80 15.00
CA ASP A 78 2.76 -21.28 16.12
C ASP A 78 2.88 -19.76 16.20
N VAL A 79 1.75 -19.07 16.23
CA VAL A 79 1.68 -17.61 16.19
C VAL A 79 0.77 -17.05 17.29
N TYR A 80 1.13 -15.88 17.80
CA TYR A 80 0.18 -15.01 18.49
C TYR A 80 -0.68 -14.28 17.45
N HIS A 81 -1.97 -14.14 17.71
CA HIS A 81 -2.91 -13.43 16.83
C HIS A 81 -3.52 -12.24 17.57
N TYR A 82 -3.39 -11.04 16.99
CA TYR A 82 -3.89 -9.81 17.58
C TYR A 82 -4.77 -9.03 16.62
N LEU A 83 -5.85 -8.45 17.14
CA LEU A 83 -6.57 -7.34 16.53
C LEU A 83 -5.99 -6.03 17.04
N ILE A 84 -5.78 -5.09 16.13
CA ILE A 84 -5.27 -3.75 16.41
C ILE A 84 -6.23 -2.74 15.79
N ILE A 85 -6.71 -1.81 16.61
CA ILE A 85 -7.45 -0.64 16.14
C ILE A 85 -6.51 0.57 16.25
N PRO A 86 -6.23 1.28 15.15
CA PRO A 86 -5.35 2.43 15.18
C PRO A 86 -6.03 3.65 15.84
N ASP A 87 -5.21 4.47 16.47
CA ASP A 87 -5.50 5.84 16.85
C ASP A 87 -5.38 6.70 15.58
N LYS A 88 -6.54 7.19 15.13
CA LYS A 88 -6.67 7.96 13.90
C LYS A 88 -5.80 9.23 13.91
N ALA A 89 -5.62 9.87 15.06
CA ALA A 89 -4.81 11.08 15.16
C ALA A 89 -3.31 10.77 15.04
N LYS A 90 -2.84 9.71 15.71
CA LYS A 90 -1.44 9.25 15.57
C LYS A 90 -1.16 8.75 14.16
N LEU A 91 -2.10 8.01 13.57
CA LEU A 91 -2.01 7.55 12.19
C LEU A 91 -1.93 8.72 11.21
N ALA A 92 -2.78 9.74 11.38
CA ALA A 92 -2.74 10.96 10.57
C ALA A 92 -1.37 11.67 10.65
N GLN A 93 -0.79 11.77 11.85
CA GLN A 93 0.53 12.37 12.05
C GLN A 93 1.64 11.57 11.37
N GLN A 94 1.60 10.24 11.50
CA GLN A 94 2.61 9.35 10.93
C GLN A 94 2.55 9.30 9.39
N MET A 95 1.36 9.46 8.80
CA MET A 95 1.14 9.55 7.36
C MET A 95 1.41 10.94 6.78
N GLY A 96 1.05 12.00 7.52
CA GLY A 96 1.24 13.40 7.10
C GLY A 96 2.70 13.85 6.97
N GLY A 97 3.65 13.05 7.45
CA GLY A 97 5.08 13.24 7.23
C GLY A 97 5.57 12.83 5.83
N SER A 98 4.72 12.27 4.97
CA SER A 98 5.06 12.01 3.57
C SER A 98 5.02 13.29 2.74
N ALA A 99 5.99 13.46 1.82
CA ALA A 99 6.06 14.66 0.97
C ALA A 99 4.76 14.88 0.15
N ALA A 100 4.10 13.79 -0.24
CA ALA A 100 2.83 13.79 -0.97
C ALA A 100 1.64 14.31 -0.14
N LEU A 101 1.71 14.30 1.19
CA LEU A 101 0.63 14.72 2.10
C LEU A 101 1.02 15.97 2.92
N SER A 102 2.01 16.73 2.46
CA SER A 102 2.55 17.88 3.19
C SER A 102 1.70 19.16 3.06
N SER A 103 0.79 19.24 2.08
CA SER A 103 -0.08 20.41 1.92
C SER A 103 -1.21 20.42 2.96
N PRO A 104 -1.64 21.60 3.46
CA PRO A 104 -2.77 21.68 4.40
C PRO A 104 -4.05 21.02 3.87
N GLN A 105 -4.30 21.11 2.57
CA GLN A 105 -5.43 20.48 1.90
C GLN A 105 -5.32 18.95 1.91
N ALA A 106 -4.13 18.40 1.65
CA ALA A 106 -3.89 16.95 1.74
C ALA A 106 -4.03 16.43 3.17
N GLN A 107 -3.55 17.18 4.16
CA GLN A 107 -3.71 16.83 5.57
C GLN A 107 -5.17 16.88 6.01
N ALA A 108 -5.95 17.86 5.54
CA ALA A 108 -7.38 17.94 5.83
C ALA A 108 -8.14 16.76 5.21
N LEU A 109 -7.83 16.41 3.96
CA LEU A 109 -8.40 15.24 3.29
C LEU A 109 -8.04 13.93 4.02
N LEU A 110 -6.79 13.77 4.44
CA LEU A 110 -6.34 12.60 5.22
C LEU A 110 -7.11 12.47 6.53
N ARG A 111 -7.30 13.57 7.27
CA ARG A 111 -8.08 13.55 8.52
C ARG A 111 -9.54 13.18 8.26
N ASP A 112 -10.16 13.78 7.25
CA ASP A 112 -11.55 13.45 6.87
C ASP A 112 -11.69 11.96 6.50
N LEU A 113 -10.75 11.42 5.71
CA LEU A 113 -10.70 10.01 5.34
C LEU A 113 -10.56 9.11 6.56
N LEU A 114 -9.64 9.44 7.48
CA LEU A 114 -9.43 8.66 8.69
C LEU A 114 -10.65 8.72 9.61
N ASP A 115 -11.25 9.89 9.80
CA ASP A 115 -12.42 10.09 10.65
C ASP A 115 -13.65 9.35 10.12
N ARG A 116 -13.88 9.43 8.80
CA ARG A 116 -15.00 8.77 8.11
C ARG A 116 -14.72 7.31 7.72
N GLY A 117 -13.53 6.80 8.02
CA GLY A 117 -13.12 5.43 7.71
C GLY A 117 -13.18 4.48 8.89
N ASN A 118 -13.33 3.20 8.61
CA ASN A 118 -13.04 2.09 9.51
C ASN A 118 -11.73 1.43 9.10
N PHE A 119 -10.88 1.13 10.09
CA PHE A 119 -9.58 0.50 9.87
C PHE A 119 -9.40 -0.59 10.93
N GLU A 120 -9.39 -1.83 10.49
CA GLU A 120 -9.15 -2.99 11.34
C GLU A 120 -7.88 -3.68 10.87
N LEU A 121 -6.94 -3.86 11.80
CA LEU A 121 -5.72 -4.58 11.53
C LEU A 121 -5.70 -5.88 12.31
N GLU A 122 -5.37 -6.97 11.65
CA GLU A 122 -4.99 -8.20 12.31
C GLU A 122 -3.51 -8.51 12.03
N THR A 123 -2.80 -9.01 13.03
CA THR A 123 -1.40 -9.42 12.87
C THR A 123 -1.17 -10.79 13.51
N TRP A 124 -0.36 -11.60 12.82
CA TRP A 124 0.09 -12.91 13.28
C TRP A 124 1.59 -12.86 13.47
N ILE A 125 2.06 -13.11 14.69
CA ILE A 125 3.47 -12.98 15.08
C ILE A 125 4.00 -14.34 15.52
N GLY A 126 5.13 -14.79 14.98
CA GLY A 126 5.76 -16.05 15.35
C GLY A 126 6.07 -16.11 16.84
N LYS A 127 5.69 -17.20 17.52
CA LYS A 127 5.99 -17.35 18.96
C LYS A 127 7.47 -17.61 19.26
N SER A 128 8.18 -18.24 18.32
CA SER A 128 9.58 -18.63 18.50
C SER A 128 10.57 -17.51 18.19
N ASP A 129 10.27 -16.65 17.22
CA ASP A 129 11.19 -15.63 16.70
C ASP A 129 10.61 -14.21 16.71
N TYR A 130 9.35 -14.04 17.12
CA TYR A 130 8.64 -12.75 17.18
C TYR A 130 8.58 -11.99 15.85
N LEU A 131 8.78 -12.70 14.72
CA LEU A 131 8.70 -12.10 13.39
C LEU A 131 7.24 -12.07 12.91
N PRO A 132 6.81 -11.00 12.22
CA PRO A 132 5.47 -10.94 11.64
C PRO A 132 5.34 -12.02 10.57
N ARG A 133 4.24 -12.77 10.55
CA ARG A 133 3.97 -13.80 9.54
C ARG A 133 2.89 -13.35 8.57
N ARG A 134 1.89 -12.63 9.07
CA ARG A 134 0.84 -12.04 8.26
C ARG A 134 0.34 -10.75 8.90
N ILE A 135 -0.09 -9.83 8.06
CA ILE A 135 -0.88 -8.66 8.44
C ILE A 135 -2.10 -8.62 7.52
N SER A 136 -3.28 -8.48 8.10
CA SER A 136 -4.52 -8.25 7.36
C SER A 136 -5.01 -6.86 7.70
N ILE A 137 -5.40 -6.09 6.68
CA ILE A 137 -5.93 -4.75 6.81
C ILE A 137 -7.29 -4.76 6.14
N LYS A 138 -8.34 -4.51 6.91
CA LYS A 138 -9.66 -4.23 6.38
C LYS A 138 -9.93 -2.76 6.55
N GLU A 139 -10.15 -2.09 5.44
CA GLU A 139 -10.49 -0.68 5.44
C GLU A 139 -11.75 -0.42 4.65
N SER A 140 -12.55 0.50 5.17
CA SER A 140 -13.66 1.09 4.44
C SER A 140 -13.69 2.58 4.73
N PHE A 141 -13.76 3.40 3.71
CA PHE A 141 -13.84 4.85 3.89
C PHE A 141 -14.63 5.47 2.76
N THR A 142 -15.18 6.65 3.05
CA THR A 142 -15.91 7.43 2.08
C THR A 142 -15.12 8.70 1.81
N MET A 143 -14.88 9.01 0.53
CA MET A 143 -14.12 10.18 0.13
C MET A 143 -14.91 11.01 -0.89
N ASP A 144 -14.77 12.33 -0.80
CA ASP A 144 -15.18 13.23 -1.87
C ASP A 144 -14.12 13.18 -2.97
N LEU A 145 -14.46 12.54 -4.08
CA LEU A 145 -13.53 12.32 -5.19
C LEU A 145 -13.07 13.64 -5.83
N ALA A 146 -13.90 14.69 -5.83
CA ALA A 146 -13.51 15.98 -6.36
C ALA A 146 -12.43 16.63 -5.48
N LYS A 147 -12.56 16.54 -4.16
CA LYS A 147 -11.52 17.01 -3.23
C LYS A 147 -10.23 16.20 -3.35
N ALA A 148 -10.34 14.88 -3.51
CA ALA A 148 -9.18 14.00 -3.69
C ALA A 148 -8.37 14.36 -4.94
N MET A 149 -9.05 14.55 -6.06
CA MET A 149 -8.43 14.90 -7.34
C MET A 149 -7.80 16.30 -7.32
N ALA A 150 -8.41 17.25 -6.61
CA ALA A 150 -7.84 18.59 -6.41
C ALA A 150 -6.52 18.55 -5.63
N VAL A 151 -6.38 17.63 -4.66
CA VAL A 151 -5.16 17.44 -3.87
C VAL A 151 -4.06 16.74 -4.67
N LEU A 152 -4.42 15.74 -5.47
CA LEU A 152 -3.46 14.93 -6.22
C LEU A 152 -2.88 15.63 -7.47
N GLY A 153 -3.32 16.85 -7.78
CA GLY A 153 -2.77 17.64 -8.90
C GLY A 153 -3.06 17.05 -10.29
N SER A 154 -3.85 15.99 -10.38
CA SER A 154 -4.38 15.45 -11.62
C SER A 154 -5.45 16.42 -12.13
N GLY A 155 -5.01 17.45 -12.86
CA GLY A 155 -5.91 18.27 -13.66
C GLY A 155 -6.81 17.33 -14.47
N THR A 156 -8.12 17.47 -14.30
CA THR A 156 -9.09 16.72 -15.08
C THR A 156 -8.82 17.00 -16.55
N SER A 157 -8.30 16.02 -17.26
CA SER A 157 -8.28 16.06 -18.72
C SER A 157 -9.72 16.29 -19.17
N ALA A 158 -9.96 17.39 -19.91
CA ALA A 158 -11.28 17.79 -20.38
C ALA A 158 -11.95 16.62 -21.13
N GLY A 159 -12.83 15.88 -20.44
CA GLY A 159 -13.47 14.68 -20.99
C GLY A 159 -13.92 13.65 -19.95
N SER A 160 -13.24 13.55 -18.81
CA SER A 160 -13.62 12.61 -17.74
C SER A 160 -14.63 13.28 -16.79
N LYS A 161 -15.93 12.99 -16.93
CA LYS A 161 -16.92 13.34 -15.89
C LYS A 161 -16.61 12.49 -14.66
N LEU A 162 -15.95 13.07 -13.67
CA LEU A 162 -15.84 12.47 -12.36
C LEU A 162 -17.26 12.23 -11.82
N PRO A 163 -17.54 11.04 -11.24
CA PRO A 163 -18.77 10.82 -10.51
C PRO A 163 -18.98 11.95 -9.49
N ALA A 164 -20.15 12.58 -9.51
CA ALA A 164 -20.47 13.57 -8.51
C ALA A 164 -20.76 12.88 -7.17
N GLY A 165 -20.15 13.38 -6.10
CA GLY A 165 -20.46 12.98 -4.73
C GLY A 165 -19.41 12.09 -4.07
N ASP A 166 -19.82 11.57 -2.92
CA ASP A 166 -19.03 10.68 -2.08
C ASP A 166 -18.88 9.31 -2.75
N VAL A 167 -17.64 8.83 -2.84
CA VAL A 167 -17.33 7.48 -3.29
C VAL A 167 -16.93 6.64 -2.08
N HIS A 168 -17.58 5.49 -1.92
CA HIS A 168 -17.24 4.53 -0.88
C HIS A 168 -16.19 3.55 -1.40
N PHE A 169 -15.08 3.46 -0.69
CA PHE A 169 -13.98 2.54 -0.95
C PHE A 169 -13.95 1.47 0.13
N THR A 170 -13.72 0.24 -0.29
CA THR A 170 -13.39 -0.87 0.59
C THR A 170 -12.13 -1.54 0.06
N ALA A 171 -11.22 -1.91 0.97
CA ALA A 171 -10.08 -2.74 0.64
C ALA A 171 -9.85 -3.80 1.71
N ASP A 172 -9.48 -4.99 1.24
CA ASP A 172 -8.98 -6.08 2.06
C ASP A 172 -7.56 -6.38 1.59
N ILE A 173 -6.58 -6.03 2.41
CA ILE A 173 -5.16 -6.14 2.11
C ILE A 173 -4.58 -7.23 3.01
N VAL A 174 -4.04 -8.28 2.40
CA VAL A 174 -3.36 -9.36 3.12
C VAL A 174 -1.88 -9.38 2.72
N LEU A 175 -1.03 -9.04 3.68
CA LEU A 175 0.43 -9.12 3.55
C LEU A 175 0.90 -10.40 4.24
N THR A 176 1.61 -11.26 3.52
CA THR A 176 2.24 -12.46 4.10
C THR A 176 3.74 -12.34 3.97
N PHE A 177 4.45 -12.62 5.06
CA PHE A 177 5.89 -12.47 5.14
C PHE A 177 6.55 -13.83 5.34
N HIS A 178 7.63 -14.08 4.60
CA HIS A 178 8.36 -15.33 4.61
C HIS A 178 9.84 -15.10 4.27
N ASP A 179 10.66 -16.15 4.39
CA ASP A 179 12.08 -16.16 4.02
C ASP A 179 12.90 -15.03 4.66
N PHE A 180 12.63 -14.77 5.94
CA PHE A 180 13.35 -13.78 6.73
C PHE A 180 14.86 -14.01 6.68
N ASN A 181 15.60 -12.97 6.31
CA ASN A 181 17.07 -12.97 6.18
C ASN A 181 17.62 -13.92 5.10
N ALA A 182 16.78 -14.50 4.25
CA ALA A 182 17.28 -15.29 3.12
C ALA A 182 18.01 -14.37 2.11
N PRO A 183 19.15 -14.81 1.55
CA PRO A 183 19.84 -14.04 0.54
C PRO A 183 18.99 -13.92 -0.73
N VAL A 184 18.88 -12.70 -1.26
CA VAL A 184 18.15 -12.44 -2.52
C VAL A 184 19.14 -12.06 -3.61
N SER A 185 19.06 -12.72 -4.77
CA SER A 185 19.84 -12.35 -5.95
C SER A 185 19.02 -11.45 -6.86
N ILE A 186 19.56 -10.26 -7.18
CA ILE A 186 18.88 -9.27 -8.02
C ILE A 186 19.83 -8.86 -9.13
N LYS A 187 19.41 -9.07 -10.38
CA LYS A 187 20.19 -8.71 -11.59
C LYS A 187 19.44 -7.66 -12.38
N ALA A 188 20.18 -6.73 -12.98
CA ALA A 188 19.59 -5.77 -13.92
C ALA A 188 19.09 -6.52 -15.16
N PRO A 189 17.85 -6.28 -15.61
CA PRO A 189 17.34 -6.89 -16.83
C PRO A 189 17.94 -6.21 -18.07
N THR A 190 17.94 -6.93 -19.20
CA THR A 190 18.33 -6.37 -20.49
C THR A 190 17.22 -5.48 -21.03
N VAL A 191 17.55 -4.21 -21.31
CA VAL A 191 16.64 -3.21 -21.88
C VAL A 191 16.72 -3.28 -23.41
N ASN A 192 15.56 -3.34 -24.07
CA ASN A 192 15.41 -3.37 -25.53
C ASN A 192 14.64 -2.15 -26.03
#